data_AF-A0A9X2GFY8-F1
#
_entry.id   AF-A0A9X2GFY8-F1
#
_cell.length_a   1.000
_cell.length_b   1.000
_cell.length_c   1.000
_cell.angle_alpha   90.00
_cell.angle_beta   90.00
_cell.angle_gamma   90.00
#
_symmetry.space_group_name_H-M   'P 1'
#
loop_
_entity.id
_entity.type
_entity.pdbx_description
1 polymer ?
#
loop_
_entity_poly.entity_id
_entity_poly.type
_entity_poly.pdbx_seq_one_letter_code
_entity_poly.pdbx_strand_id
1 'polypeptide(L)'
;MGSGRAGGYHVAWQALRAGSTRAEGNVDYLVEERDFLLNVFDREGNPLGQDQYGLELERKLPGIRESVFGSFDSYIEEMEYLGDGLSGNARNYEDAEDTWGSPEDGGLPSSEVPALPSDGW
;
A
#
# COMPACT_ATOMS: atom_id res chain seq x y z
N MET A 1 -15.94 35.12 19.40
CA MET A 1 -15.29 34.04 20.18
C MET A 1 -15.19 32.83 19.27
N GLY A 2 -14.02 32.63 18.66
CA GLY A 2 -13.78 31.51 17.75
C GLY A 2 -12.40 30.96 18.04
N SER A 3 -12.34 29.81 18.70
CA SER A 3 -11.13 29.00 18.79
C SER A 3 -11.55 27.54 18.58
N GLY A 4 -11.98 27.25 17.36
CA GLY A 4 -12.05 25.88 16.88
C GLY A 4 -10.61 25.36 16.86
N ARG A 5 -10.21 24.61 17.88
CA ARG A 5 -9.00 23.81 17.82
C ARG A 5 -9.22 22.84 16.66
N ALA A 6 -8.57 23.10 15.54
CA ALA A 6 -8.37 22.09 14.51
C ALA A 6 -7.55 20.99 15.19
N GLY A 7 -8.22 19.96 15.72
CA GLY A 7 -7.57 18.75 16.16
C GLY A 7 -6.99 18.08 14.93
N GLY A 8 -5.70 18.31 14.67
CA GLY A 8 -4.99 17.64 13.59
C GLY A 8 -5.04 16.13 13.83
N TYR A 9 -5.30 15.37 12.77
CA TYR A 9 -5.17 13.92 12.80
C TYR A 9 -3.68 13.59 12.99
N HIS A 10 -3.29 13.23 14.21
CA HIS A 10 -1.93 12.74 14.48
C HIS A 10 -1.93 11.24 14.17
N VAL A 11 -1.51 10.86 12.96
CA VAL A 11 -1.19 9.47 12.64
C VAL A 11 0.28 9.27 12.97
N ALA A 12 0.59 8.35 13.88
CA ALA A 12 1.98 8.00 14.15
C ALA A 12 2.59 7.35 12.90
N TRP A 13 3.66 7.91 12.35
CA TRP A 13 4.36 7.36 11.17
C TRP A 13 4.80 5.89 11.38
N GLN A 14 5.02 5.48 12.63
CA GLN A 14 5.29 4.09 13.02
C GLN A 14 4.13 3.15 12.65
N ALA A 15 2.88 3.60 12.80
CA ALA A 15 1.70 2.83 12.42
C ALA A 15 1.58 2.70 10.90
N LEU A 16 1.96 3.73 10.15
CA LEU A 16 2.02 3.69 8.68
C LEU A 16 3.12 2.72 8.19
N ARG A 17 4.31 2.75 8.80
CA ARG A 17 5.37 1.77 8.52
C ARG A 17 4.94 0.34 8.81
N ALA A 18 4.33 0.10 9.96
CA ALA A 18 3.79 -1.22 10.31
C ALA A 18 2.71 -1.69 9.32
N GLY A 19 1.91 -0.76 8.78
CA GLY A 19 0.96 -1.02 7.71
C GLY A 19 1.65 -1.42 6.39
N SER A 20 2.69 -0.69 5.98
CA SER A 20 3.51 -1.03 4.78
C SER A 20 4.09 -2.44 4.87
N THR A 21 4.75 -2.76 5.99
CA THR A 21 5.36 -4.09 6.18
C THR A 21 4.33 -5.22 6.15
N ARG A 22 3.10 -4.98 6.66
CA ARG A 22 2.03 -5.97 6.53
C ARG A 22 1.54 -6.12 5.10
N ALA A 23 1.47 -5.02 4.34
CA ALA A 23 1.10 -5.07 2.94
C ALA A 23 2.14 -5.86 2.13
N GLU A 24 3.43 -5.59 2.34
CA GLU A 24 4.56 -6.33 1.77
C GLU A 24 4.48 -7.83 2.09
N GLY A 25 4.31 -8.19 3.37
CA GLY A 25 4.20 -9.60 3.77
C GLY A 25 2.97 -10.31 3.17
N ASN A 26 1.88 -9.58 2.92
CA ASN A 26 0.72 -10.13 2.22
C ASN A 26 1.00 -10.34 0.72
N VAL A 27 1.77 -9.45 0.08
CA VAL A 27 2.19 -9.62 -1.32
C VAL A 27 3.02 -10.90 -1.46
N ASP A 28 4.03 -11.09 -0.61
CA ASP A 28 4.88 -12.29 -0.63
C ASP A 28 4.03 -13.56 -0.52
N TYR A 29 3.11 -13.61 0.45
CA TYR A 29 2.21 -14.73 0.64
C TYR A 29 1.30 -14.98 -0.58
N LEU A 30 0.73 -13.93 -1.18
CA LEU A 30 -0.15 -14.04 -2.33
C LEU A 30 0.58 -14.51 -3.58
N VAL A 31 1.82 -14.06 -3.78
CA VAL A 31 2.68 -14.52 -4.89
C VAL A 31 2.98 -16.02 -4.73
N GLU A 32 3.35 -16.46 -3.53
CA GLU A 32 3.61 -17.89 -3.26
C GLU A 32 2.37 -18.75 -3.51
N GLU A 33 1.19 -18.32 -3.03
CA GLU A 33 -0.06 -19.05 -3.21
C GLU A 33 -0.47 -19.08 -4.70
N ARG A 34 -0.33 -17.96 -5.41
CA ARG A 34 -0.59 -17.88 -6.86
C ARG A 34 0.28 -18.87 -7.62
N ASP A 35 1.58 -18.88 -7.35
CA ASP A 35 2.54 -19.72 -8.07
C ASP A 35 2.33 -21.21 -7.73
N PHE A 36 1.99 -21.53 -6.48
CA PHE A 36 1.58 -22.88 -6.09
C PHE A 36 0.34 -23.35 -6.87
N LEU A 37 -0.71 -22.54 -6.92
CA LEU A 37 -1.93 -22.86 -7.65
C LEU A 37 -1.69 -23.00 -9.15
N LEU A 38 -0.86 -22.14 -9.73
CA LEU A 38 -0.48 -22.21 -11.14
C LEU A 38 0.16 -23.57 -11.47
N ASN A 39 1.08 -24.02 -10.61
CA ASN A 39 1.73 -25.32 -10.74
C ASN A 39 0.74 -26.48 -10.63
N VAL A 40 -0.23 -26.41 -9.71
CA VAL A 40 -1.32 -27.40 -9.61
C VAL A 40 -2.13 -27.44 -10.91
N PHE A 41 -2.52 -26.29 -11.45
CA PHE A 41 -3.25 -26.20 -12.73
C PHE A 41 -2.46 -26.81 -13.89
N ASP A 42 -1.16 -26.51 -14.00
CA ASP A 42 -0.31 -27.02 -15.06
C ASP A 42 -0.05 -28.53 -14.94
N ARG A 43 0.05 -29.05 -13.71
CA ARG A 43 0.25 -30.48 -13.45
C ARG A 43 -1.01 -31.32 -13.67
N GLU A 44 -2.15 -30.83 -13.19
CA GLU A 44 -3.39 -31.63 -13.13
C GLU A 44 -4.27 -31.44 -14.37
N GLY A 45 -4.17 -30.31 -15.06
CA GLY A 45 -4.79 -30.08 -16.37
C GLY A 45 -6.30 -30.39 -16.39
N ASN A 46 -6.66 -31.55 -16.95
CA ASN A 46 -8.03 -32.06 -17.00
C ASN A 46 -8.17 -33.37 -16.20
N PRO A 47 -8.42 -33.31 -14.89
CA PRO A 47 -8.55 -34.49 -14.04
C PRO A 47 -9.79 -35.34 -14.37
N LEU A 48 -10.74 -34.83 -15.15
CA LEU A 48 -11.98 -35.52 -15.52
C LEU A 48 -11.85 -36.35 -16.81
N GLY A 49 -10.71 -36.27 -17.51
CA GLY A 49 -10.43 -37.10 -18.69
C GLY A 49 -11.25 -36.72 -19.93
N GLN A 50 -11.59 -37.70 -20.77
CA GLN A 50 -12.26 -37.48 -22.06
C GLN A 50 -13.78 -37.71 -22.03
N ASP A 51 -14.38 -37.73 -20.84
CA ASP A 51 -15.84 -37.76 -20.77
C ASP A 51 -16.44 -36.39 -21.17
N GLN A 52 -17.77 -36.32 -21.26
CA GLN A 52 -18.44 -35.07 -21.63
C GLN A 52 -18.08 -33.92 -20.67
N TYR A 53 -17.88 -34.21 -19.39
CA TYR A 53 -17.54 -33.20 -18.39
C TYR A 53 -16.09 -32.74 -18.52
N GLY A 54 -15.16 -33.65 -18.80
CA GLY A 54 -13.76 -33.33 -19.05
C GLY A 54 -13.56 -32.51 -20.32
N LEU A 55 -14.28 -32.81 -21.40
CA LEU A 55 -14.24 -31.98 -22.62
C LEU A 55 -14.84 -30.58 -22.40
N GLU A 56 -15.89 -30.46 -21.60
CA GLU A 56 -16.44 -29.15 -21.21
C GLU A 56 -15.48 -28.40 -20.28
N LEU A 57 -14.84 -29.10 -19.34
CA LEU A 57 -13.84 -28.52 -18.44
C LEU A 57 -12.65 -28.01 -19.25
N GLU A 58 -12.09 -28.81 -20.15
CA GLU A 58 -10.97 -28.44 -21.02
C GLU A 58 -11.26 -27.18 -21.85
N ARG A 59 -12.51 -27.02 -22.33
CA ARG A 59 -12.93 -25.79 -23.04
C ARG A 59 -13.00 -24.56 -22.14
N LYS A 60 -13.39 -24.71 -20.88
CA LYS A 60 -13.57 -23.60 -19.93
C LYS A 60 -12.33 -23.30 -19.12
N LEU A 61 -11.43 -24.27 -18.97
CA LEU A 61 -10.25 -24.20 -18.13
C LEU A 61 -9.38 -22.97 -18.43
N PRO A 62 -9.11 -22.58 -19.70
CA PRO A 62 -8.33 -21.38 -19.98
C PRO A 62 -8.97 -20.10 -19.43
N GLY A 63 -10.29 -19.95 -19.55
CA GLY A 63 -11.00 -18.79 -19.03
C GLY A 63 -11.09 -18.79 -17.50
N ILE A 64 -11.23 -19.96 -16.88
CA ILE A 64 -11.16 -20.10 -15.41
C ILE A 64 -9.77 -19.72 -14.92
N ARG A 65 -8.72 -20.23 -15.58
CA ARG A 65 -7.31 -19.90 -15.30
C ARG A 65 -7.11 -18.38 -15.38
N GLU A 66 -7.45 -17.77 -16.50
CA GLU A 66 -7.29 -16.32 -16.70
C GLU A 66 -8.03 -15.51 -15.64
N SER A 67 -9.28 -15.86 -15.32
CA SER A 67 -10.06 -15.15 -14.30
C SER A 67 -9.46 -15.28 -12.89
N VAL A 68 -8.99 -16.47 -12.50
CA VAL A 68 -8.43 -16.71 -11.17
C VAL A 68 -7.10 -15.97 -11.04
N PHE A 69 -6.17 -16.19 -11.97
CA PHE A 69 -4.83 -15.62 -11.86
C PHE A 69 -4.83 -14.10 -12.12
N GLY A 70 -5.69 -13.60 -13.02
CA GLY A 70 -5.88 -12.15 -13.17
C GLY A 70 -6.43 -11.47 -11.92
N SER A 71 -7.23 -12.16 -11.11
CA SER A 71 -7.70 -11.63 -9.81
C SER A 71 -6.58 -11.61 -8.77
N PHE A 72 -5.71 -12.62 -8.76
CA PHE A 72 -4.49 -12.60 -7.93
C PHE A 72 -3.59 -11.42 -8.30
N ASP A 73 -3.29 -11.25 -9.59
CA ASP A 73 -2.41 -10.19 -10.06
C ASP A 73 -2.98 -8.81 -9.71
N SER A 74 -4.28 -8.59 -9.93
CA SER A 74 -4.94 -7.31 -9.59
C SER A 74 -4.88 -7.01 -8.09
N TYR A 75 -5.05 -8.01 -7.24
CA TYR A 75 -5.02 -7.82 -5.79
C TYR A 75 -3.60 -7.63 -5.26
N ILE A 76 -2.61 -8.32 -5.85
CA ILE A 76 -1.20 -8.08 -5.56
C ILE A 76 -0.82 -6.64 -5.91
N GLU A 77 -1.19 -6.15 -7.10
CA GLU A 77 -0.94 -4.76 -7.52
C GLU A 77 -1.57 -3.75 -6.55
N GLU A 78 -2.80 -4.01 -6.07
CA GLU A 78 -3.45 -3.14 -5.08
C GLU A 78 -2.67 -3.10 -3.75
N MET A 79 -2.19 -4.26 -3.29
CA MET A 79 -1.43 -4.36 -2.05
C MET A 79 -0.04 -3.71 -2.15
N GLU A 80 0.64 -3.85 -3.29
CA GLU A 80 1.89 -3.14 -3.59
C GLU A 80 1.67 -1.63 -3.58
N TYR A 81 0.65 -1.16 -4.29
CA TYR A 81 0.28 0.25 -4.32
C TYR A 81 -0.05 0.81 -2.93
N LEU A 82 -0.79 0.05 -2.12
CA LEU A 82 -1.09 0.42 -0.73
C LEU A 82 0.19 0.49 0.12
N GLY A 83 1.07 -0.51 0.00
CA GLY A 83 2.35 -0.54 0.71
C GLY A 83 3.21 0.69 0.39
N ASP A 84 3.40 0.97 -0.90
CA ASP A 84 4.14 2.14 -1.37
C ASP A 84 3.54 3.45 -0.85
N GLY A 85 2.22 3.58 -0.89
CA GLY A 85 1.51 4.76 -0.37
C GLY A 85 1.70 4.94 1.14
N LEU A 86 1.64 3.87 1.92
CA LEU A 86 1.85 3.91 3.38
C LEU A 86 3.30 4.24 3.72
N SER A 87 4.27 3.63 3.02
CA SER A 87 5.70 3.88 3.18
C SER A 87 6.06 5.33 2.84
N GLY A 88 5.55 5.84 1.72
CA GLY A 88 5.74 7.23 1.30
C GLY A 88 5.16 8.23 2.29
N ASN A 89 3.93 7.99 2.76
CA ASN A 89 3.32 8.83 3.79
C ASN A 89 4.09 8.77 5.11
N ALA A 90 4.57 7.60 5.53
CA ALA A 90 5.36 7.47 6.76
C ALA A 90 6.63 8.33 6.72
N ARG A 91 7.35 8.34 5.58
CA ARG A 91 8.53 9.19 5.36
C ARG A 91 8.18 10.68 5.47
N ASN A 92 7.09 11.12 4.84
CA ASN A 92 6.65 12.52 4.92
C ASN A 92 6.33 12.96 6.36
N TYR A 93 5.74 12.09 7.18
CA TYR A 93 5.44 12.40 8.59
C TYR A 93 6.69 12.36 9.46
N GLU A 94 7.60 11.42 9.23
CA GLU A 94 8.91 11.37 9.91
C GLU A 94 9.72 12.64 9.62
N ASP A 95 9.84 13.03 8.34
CA ASP A 95 10.55 14.25 7.93
C ASP A 95 9.93 15.51 8.57
N ALA A 96 8.60 15.56 8.69
CA ALA A 96 7.91 16.66 9.36
C ALA A 96 8.20 16.67 10.87
N GLU A 97 8.17 15.53 11.55
CA GLU A 97 8.51 15.45 12.98
C GLU A 97 9.98 15.86 13.24
N ASP A 98 10.90 15.45 12.37
CA ASP A 98 12.33 15.81 12.48
C ASP A 98 12.59 17.29 12.16
N THR A 99 11.91 17.85 11.15
CA THR A 99 12.08 19.26 10.75
C THR A 99 11.47 20.23 11.78
N TRP A 100 10.40 19.83 12.46
CA TRP A 100 9.71 20.63 13.47
C TRP A 100 10.02 20.20 14.91
N GLY A 101 11.16 19.52 15.11
CA GLY A 101 11.60 18.87 16.35
C GLY A 101 11.11 19.51 17.64
N SER A 102 10.61 18.65 18.54
CA SER A 102 10.24 18.87 19.95
C SER A 102 10.31 20.31 20.48
N PRO A 103 9.20 20.89 20.98
CA PRO A 103 9.21 22.18 21.67
C PRO A 103 9.99 22.21 23.00
N GLU A 104 10.75 21.15 23.32
CA GLU A 104 11.59 21.04 24.52
C GLU A 104 13.03 21.53 24.31
N ASP A 105 13.50 21.69 23.07
CA ASP A 105 14.78 22.34 22.77
C ASP A 105 14.52 23.73 22.16
N GLY A 106 14.67 24.77 23.00
CA GLY A 106 14.44 26.17 22.67
C GLY A 106 15.42 26.76 21.64
N GLY A 107 15.39 26.26 20.41
CA GLY A 107 16.10 26.81 19.27
C GLY A 107 15.10 27.30 18.22
N LEU A 108 14.71 28.57 18.30
CA LEU A 108 14.11 29.23 17.14
C LEU A 108 15.08 29.10 15.95
N PRO A 109 14.64 28.67 14.75
CA PRO A 109 15.47 28.81 13.57
C PRO A 109 15.75 30.30 13.37
N SER A 110 17.00 30.70 13.61
CA SER A 110 17.51 31.98 13.15
C SER A 110 17.53 31.97 11.63
N SER A 111 17.04 33.07 11.04
CA SER A 111 16.87 33.33 9.59
C SER A 111 15.69 32.56 8.97
N GLU A 112 14.65 33.17 8.41
CA GLU A 112 14.47 34.50 7.83
C GLU A 112 13.04 34.99 8.11
N VAL A 113 12.91 36.10 8.84
CA VAL A 113 11.68 36.90 8.78
C VAL A 113 11.84 37.80 7.54
N PRO A 114 11.05 37.62 6.46
CA PRO A 114 11.03 38.62 5.41
C PRO A 114 10.52 39.92 6.04
N ALA A 115 11.37 40.95 6.04
CA ALA A 115 11.05 42.26 6.56
C ALA A 115 9.76 42.76 5.89
N LEU A 116 8.71 42.96 6.69
CA LEU A 116 7.53 43.68 6.24
C LEU A 116 7.97 45.10 5.85
N PRO A 117 7.61 45.61 4.67
CA PRO A 117 7.95 46.97 4.28
C PRO A 117 7.28 47.95 5.25
N SER A 118 8.11 48.69 5.98
CA SER A 118 7.69 49.81 6.79
C SER A 118 7.46 51.01 5.89
N ASP A 119 6.26 51.17 5.34
CA ASP A 119 5.80 52.48 4.84
C ASP A 119 4.27 52.58 4.80
N GLY A 120 3.76 53.56 5.56
CA GLY A 120 2.61 54.40 5.18
C GLY A 120 1.23 53.97 5.65
N TRP A 121 0.78 54.49 6.80
CA TRP A 121 -0.37 55.42 6.93
C TRP A 121 -0.16 56.35 8.13
#